data_AF-A0A699ZVY3-F1
#
_entry.id   AF-A0A699ZVY3-F1
#
_cell.length_a   1.000
_cell.length_b   1.000
_cell.length_c   1.000
_cell.angle_alpha   90.00
_cell.angle_beta   90.00
_cell.angle_gamma   90.00
#
_symmetry.space_group_name_H-M   'P 1'
#
loop_
_entity.id
_entity.type
_entity.pdbx_description
1 polymer ?
#
loop_
_entity_poly.entity_id
_entity_poly.type
_entity_poly.pdbx_seq_one_letter_code
_entity_poly.pdbx_strand_id
1 'polypeptide(L)'
;MREYMYFRDPPEYYNTGRYLSVQLSPVTVPPDFNTWNDTVAMAQHHWKSIQQQLSELYYAFALAYTSSRILILPRLTCFCIHNWFESPLCRLPGETITQLPMDCPAVREYSFLENPRTHTRYKAAPFLISAKELQFPEHKPRHHYLPLKYKDLELNAELERLHAEPRLHVLNPKALFSNFSFPHYQNVFNKLMSSLAIRWCCLPRKDMDRVGIRDEGFQLAVAP
;
A
#
# COMPACT_ATOMS: atom_id res chain seq x y z
N MET A 1 9.94 -16.49 -6.52
CA MET A 1 11.37 -16.70 -6.17
C MET A 1 11.69 -16.30 -4.72
N ARG A 2 11.36 -15.10 -4.21
CA ARG A 2 11.55 -14.76 -2.77
C ARG A 2 10.67 -15.58 -1.81
N GLU A 3 9.43 -15.88 -2.19
CA GLU A 3 8.50 -16.76 -1.43
C GLU A 3 9.01 -18.20 -1.29
N TYR A 4 9.76 -18.68 -2.29
CA TYR A 4 10.47 -19.97 -2.24
C TYR A 4 11.85 -19.85 -1.59
N MET A 5 12.14 -18.72 -0.91
CA MET A 5 13.41 -18.40 -0.25
C MET A 5 14.65 -18.47 -1.17
N TYR A 6 14.48 -18.38 -2.50
CA TYR A 6 15.62 -18.42 -3.44
C TYR A 6 16.57 -17.23 -3.27
N PHE A 7 16.06 -16.09 -2.78
CA PHE A 7 16.89 -14.96 -2.39
C PHE A 7 17.18 -15.05 -0.90
N ARG A 8 18.45 -15.17 -0.55
CA ARG A 8 18.93 -15.22 0.81
C ARG A 8 19.30 -13.81 1.24
N ASP A 9 18.31 -13.01 1.62
CA ASP A 9 18.58 -11.71 2.24
C ASP A 9 19.40 -11.93 3.52
N PRO A 10 20.32 -11.00 3.84
CA PRO A 10 21.18 -11.14 5.00
C PRO A 10 20.36 -11.05 6.30
N PRO A 11 20.74 -11.72 7.41
CA PRO A 11 19.96 -11.76 8.64
C PRO A 11 19.56 -10.37 9.19
N GLU A 12 20.39 -9.37 8.96
CA GLU A 12 20.19 -7.96 9.31
C GLU A 12 18.86 -7.43 8.73
N TYR A 13 18.50 -7.82 7.50
CA TYR A 13 17.23 -7.45 6.86
C TYR A 13 16.00 -7.84 7.70
N TYR A 14 16.09 -8.94 8.46
CA TYR A 14 15.00 -9.48 9.26
C TYR A 14 15.07 -9.11 10.75
N ASN A 15 16.22 -8.58 11.20
CA ASN A 15 16.57 -8.51 12.63
C ASN A 15 16.94 -7.11 13.13
N THR A 16 17.40 -6.19 12.27
CA THR A 16 18.05 -4.94 12.72
C THR A 16 17.34 -3.65 12.31
N GLY A 17 16.05 -3.69 11.97
CA GLY A 17 15.28 -2.53 11.53
C GLY A 17 14.34 -1.91 12.58
N ARG A 18 13.94 -0.65 12.36
CA ARG A 18 12.72 -0.04 12.90
C ARG A 18 11.68 -0.05 11.80
N TYR A 19 10.56 -0.72 12.01
CA TYR A 19 9.56 -0.92 10.96
C TYR A 19 8.34 -0.05 11.15
N LEU A 20 7.76 0.32 10.01
CA LEU A 20 6.44 0.89 9.89
C LEU A 20 5.59 -0.07 9.08
N SER A 21 4.39 -0.36 9.55
CA SER A 21 3.35 -1.03 8.78
C SER A 21 2.13 -0.14 8.74
N VAL A 22 1.31 -0.28 7.71
CA VAL A 22 0.09 0.50 7.55
C VAL A 22 -1.08 -0.43 7.29
N GLN A 23 -2.26 0.00 7.69
CA GLN A 23 -3.51 -0.54 7.22
C GLN A 23 -4.03 0.38 6.12
N LEU A 24 -4.33 -0.23 4.97
CA LEU A 24 -5.03 0.45 3.89
C LEU A 24 -6.54 0.29 4.08
N SER A 25 -7.32 1.24 3.58
CA SER A 25 -8.77 1.09 3.52
C SER A 25 -9.14 -0.13 2.68
N PRO A 26 -10.15 -0.91 3.12
CA PRO A 26 -10.63 -2.03 2.33
C PRO A 26 -11.19 -1.54 0.99
N VAL A 27 -10.91 -2.29 -0.07
CA VAL A 27 -11.54 -2.08 -1.37
C VAL A 27 -12.87 -2.82 -1.43
N THR A 28 -13.88 -2.20 -2.03
CA THR A 28 -15.19 -2.82 -2.19
C THR A 28 -15.11 -3.96 -3.20
N VAL A 29 -15.53 -5.17 -2.78
CA VAL A 29 -15.64 -6.34 -3.67
C VAL A 29 -17.11 -6.49 -4.08
N PRO A 30 -17.45 -6.34 -5.38
CA PRO A 30 -18.79 -6.66 -5.84
C PRO A 30 -19.08 -8.16 -5.64
N PRO A 31 -20.23 -8.54 -5.06
CA PRO A 31 -20.52 -9.93 -4.69
C PRO A 31 -20.55 -10.88 -5.91
N ASP A 32 -20.88 -10.35 -7.08
CA ASP A 32 -21.01 -11.05 -8.35
C ASP A 32 -19.82 -10.83 -9.29
N PHE A 33 -18.72 -10.21 -8.82
CA PHE A 33 -17.58 -9.80 -9.66
C PHE A 33 -17.02 -10.94 -10.51
N ASN A 34 -16.95 -12.17 -9.97
CA ASN A 34 -16.43 -13.32 -10.71
C ASN A 34 -17.36 -13.82 -11.83
N THR A 35 -18.63 -13.41 -11.82
CA THR A 35 -19.63 -13.79 -12.82
C THR A 35 -19.81 -12.74 -13.91
N TRP A 36 -19.12 -11.60 -13.83
CA TRP A 36 -19.17 -10.57 -14.85
C TRP A 36 -18.62 -11.12 -16.19
N ASN A 37 -19.35 -10.85 -17.27
CA ASN A 37 -18.93 -11.15 -18.64
C ASN A 37 -18.60 -9.87 -19.41
N ASP A 38 -17.90 -8.94 -18.75
CA ASP A 38 -17.52 -7.65 -19.29
C ASP A 38 -16.10 -7.30 -18.85
N THR A 39 -15.13 -7.56 -19.73
CA THR A 39 -13.71 -7.25 -19.49
C THR A 39 -13.49 -5.78 -19.19
N VAL A 40 -14.25 -4.87 -19.83
CA VAL A 40 -14.09 -3.42 -19.66
C VAL A 40 -14.54 -3.01 -18.28
N ALA A 41 -15.73 -3.43 -17.85
CA ALA A 41 -16.24 -3.13 -16.52
C ALA A 41 -15.33 -3.70 -15.41
N MET A 42 -14.83 -4.93 -15.59
CA MET A 42 -13.88 -5.54 -14.65
C MET A 42 -12.57 -4.75 -14.56
N ALA A 43 -12.00 -4.36 -15.71
CA ALA A 43 -10.77 -3.57 -15.77
C ALA A 43 -10.93 -2.18 -15.15
N GLN A 44 -12.07 -1.52 -15.36
CA GLN A 44 -12.39 -0.23 -14.73
C GLN A 44 -12.51 -0.34 -13.21
N HIS A 45 -13.19 -1.38 -12.71
CA HIS A 45 -13.28 -1.66 -11.29
C HIS A 45 -11.89 -1.90 -10.69
N HIS A 46 -11.09 -2.75 -11.33
CA HIS A 46 -9.70 -2.99 -10.91
C HIS A 46 -8.87 -1.71 -10.86
N TRP A 47 -8.95 -0.87 -11.90
CA TRP A 47 -8.23 0.39 -11.95
C TRP A 47 -8.62 1.32 -10.81
N LYS A 48 -9.91 1.48 -10.55
CA LYS A 48 -10.40 2.30 -9.43
C LYS A 48 -9.91 1.76 -8.08
N SER A 49 -10.01 0.45 -7.87
CA SER A 49 -9.59 -0.22 -6.64
C SER A 49 -8.07 -0.13 -6.42
N ILE A 50 -7.25 -0.26 -7.47
CA ILE A 50 -5.79 -0.13 -7.33
C ILE A 50 -5.39 1.34 -7.12
N GLN A 51 -6.01 2.30 -7.80
CA GLN A 51 -5.75 3.73 -7.58
C GLN A 51 -6.05 4.17 -6.15
N GLN A 52 -7.14 3.68 -5.56
CA GLN A 52 -7.44 3.93 -4.14
C GLN A 52 -6.28 3.45 -3.25
N GLN A 53 -5.86 2.19 -3.39
CA GLN A 53 -4.82 1.59 -2.57
C GLN A 53 -3.45 2.25 -2.78
N LEU A 54 -3.10 2.55 -4.04
CA LEU A 54 -1.87 3.26 -4.38
C LEU A 54 -1.87 4.64 -3.74
N SER A 55 -2.97 5.39 -3.83
CA SER A 55 -3.07 6.71 -3.20
C SER A 55 -2.80 6.67 -1.70
N GLU A 56 -3.21 5.61 -1.00
CA GLU A 56 -2.92 5.42 0.42
C GLU A 56 -1.49 4.93 0.69
N LEU A 57 -0.97 4.07 -0.20
CA LEU A 57 0.42 3.61 -0.16
C LEU A 57 1.42 4.78 -0.29
N TYR A 58 1.08 5.82 -1.04
CA TYR A 58 1.86 7.06 -1.06
C TYR A 58 2.02 7.67 0.33
N TYR A 59 0.95 7.76 1.11
CA TYR A 59 1.02 8.26 2.49
C TYR A 59 1.84 7.31 3.36
N ALA A 60 1.77 6.00 3.13
CA ALA A 60 2.61 5.04 3.83
C ALA A 60 4.11 5.27 3.58
N PHE A 61 4.50 5.54 2.33
CA PHE A 61 5.87 5.91 1.98
C PHE A 61 6.27 7.24 2.63
N ALA A 62 5.37 8.23 2.63
CA ALA A 62 5.64 9.52 3.27
C ALA A 62 5.90 9.31 4.78
N LEU A 63 5.04 8.58 5.47
CA LEU A 63 5.21 8.24 6.89
C LEU A 63 6.51 7.49 7.18
N ALA A 64 6.88 6.54 6.32
CA ALA A 64 8.12 5.79 6.46
C ALA A 64 9.34 6.71 6.32
N TYR A 65 9.32 7.59 5.32
CA TYR A 65 10.35 8.58 5.08
C TYR A 65 10.47 9.55 6.26
N THR A 66 9.36 10.12 6.73
CA THR A 66 9.37 11.11 7.82
C THR A 66 9.82 10.52 9.14
N SER A 67 9.43 9.29 9.46
CA SER A 67 9.81 8.60 10.70
C SER A 67 11.14 7.86 10.64
N SER A 68 11.86 7.91 9.51
CA SER A 68 13.09 7.13 9.30
C SER A 68 12.91 5.65 9.65
N ARG A 69 11.81 5.06 9.17
CA ARG A 69 11.43 3.65 9.38
C ARG A 69 11.32 2.91 8.06
N ILE A 70 11.63 1.63 8.10
CA ILE A 70 11.47 0.73 6.96
C ILE A 70 9.99 0.41 6.79
N LEU A 71 9.42 0.76 5.64
CA LEU A 71 8.04 0.40 5.32
C LEU A 71 7.95 -1.10 5.02
N ILE A 72 7.13 -1.80 5.79
CA ILE A 72 6.62 -3.12 5.40
C ILE A 72 5.48 -2.86 4.43
N LEU A 73 5.67 -3.23 3.16
CA LEU A 73 4.66 -3.01 2.14
C LEU A 73 3.36 -3.74 2.53
N PRO A 74 2.21 -3.04 2.51
CA PRO A 74 0.93 -3.67 2.80
C PRO A 74 0.53 -4.61 1.66
N ARG A 75 -0.41 -5.52 1.96
CA ARG A 75 -1.07 -6.31 0.92
C ARG A 75 -1.91 -5.38 0.05
N LEU A 76 -1.75 -5.49 -1.26
CA LEU A 76 -2.64 -4.88 -2.22
C LEU A 76 -3.58 -5.94 -2.80
N THR A 77 -4.82 -5.56 -3.00
CA THR A 77 -5.90 -6.38 -3.56
C THR A 77 -6.03 -6.07 -5.06
N CYS A 78 -5.91 -7.10 -5.89
CA CYS A 78 -6.00 -7.02 -7.34
C CYS A 78 -7.26 -7.72 -7.83
N PHE A 79 -7.91 -7.11 -8.82
CA PHE A 79 -9.12 -7.62 -9.47
C PHE A 79 -8.86 -8.04 -10.90
N CYS A 80 -7.63 -7.89 -11.40
CA CYS A 80 -7.18 -8.41 -12.67
C CYS A 80 -5.76 -8.93 -12.57
N ILE A 81 -5.47 -9.97 -13.33
CA ILE A 81 -4.10 -10.45 -13.53
C ILE A 81 -3.39 -9.44 -14.43
N HIS A 82 -2.23 -8.96 -13.98
CA HIS A 82 -1.34 -8.17 -14.82
C HIS A 82 -0.46 -9.11 -15.65
N ASN A 83 -0.57 -9.03 -16.98
CA ASN A 83 0.18 -9.85 -17.92
C ASN A 83 0.66 -9.01 -19.12
N TRP A 84 1.52 -9.59 -19.97
CA TRP A 84 2.07 -8.94 -21.17
C TRP A 84 1.04 -8.83 -22.31
N PHE A 85 -0.06 -9.57 -22.22
CA PHE A 85 -1.15 -9.60 -23.19
C PHE A 85 -2.45 -9.19 -22.51
N GLU A 86 -3.47 -8.90 -23.32
CA GLU A 86 -4.82 -8.66 -22.82
C GLU A 86 -5.29 -9.85 -21.95
N SER A 87 -5.85 -9.51 -20.78
CA SER A 87 -6.38 -10.49 -19.83
C SER A 87 -7.90 -10.46 -19.91
N PRO A 88 -8.54 -11.25 -20.81
CA PRO A 88 -9.99 -11.25 -20.96
C PRO A 88 -10.65 -11.64 -19.65
N LEU A 89 -11.73 -10.95 -19.29
CA LEU A 89 -12.39 -11.12 -17.99
C LEU A 89 -11.41 -11.05 -16.81
N CYS A 90 -10.35 -10.25 -16.97
CA CYS A 90 -9.33 -10.02 -15.96
C CYS A 90 -8.52 -11.26 -15.51
N ARG A 91 -8.50 -12.30 -16.35
CA ARG A 91 -7.78 -13.57 -16.13
C ARG A 91 -6.83 -13.88 -17.29
N LEU A 92 -5.99 -14.90 -17.12
CA LEU A 92 -5.20 -15.40 -18.24
C LEU A 92 -6.13 -15.96 -19.34
N PRO A 93 -5.80 -15.83 -20.63
CA PRO A 93 -6.60 -16.40 -21.69
C PRO A 93 -6.86 -17.90 -21.48
N GLY A 94 -8.14 -18.30 -21.46
CA GLY A 94 -8.58 -19.69 -21.25
C GLY A 94 -8.66 -20.14 -19.79
N GLU A 95 -8.30 -19.29 -18.83
CA GLU A 95 -8.36 -19.59 -17.41
C GLU A 95 -9.73 -19.27 -16.81
N THR A 96 -10.35 -20.26 -16.17
CA THR A 96 -11.69 -20.13 -15.54
C THR A 96 -11.67 -20.31 -14.03
N ILE A 97 -10.54 -20.75 -13.46
CA ILE A 97 -10.48 -21.21 -12.07
C ILE A 97 -10.14 -20.06 -11.11
N THR A 98 -9.32 -19.10 -11.54
CA THR A 98 -8.89 -17.99 -10.69
C THR A 98 -10.07 -17.21 -10.15
N GLN A 99 -10.14 -17.14 -8.82
CA GLN A 99 -11.10 -16.36 -8.08
C GLN A 99 -10.53 -14.98 -7.79
N LEU A 100 -11.32 -13.95 -8.06
CA LEU A 100 -10.99 -12.56 -7.84
C LEU A 100 -11.83 -12.01 -6.67
N PRO A 101 -11.31 -11.06 -5.87
CA PRO A 101 -9.96 -10.51 -5.96
C PRO A 101 -8.90 -11.47 -5.44
N MET A 102 -7.65 -11.17 -5.77
CA MET A 102 -6.45 -11.89 -5.30
C MET A 102 -5.42 -10.90 -4.74
N ASP A 103 -4.43 -11.39 -4.01
CA ASP A 103 -3.28 -10.56 -3.62
C ASP A 103 -2.47 -10.16 -4.87
N CYS A 104 -2.10 -8.88 -4.97
CA CYS A 104 -1.36 -8.36 -6.11
C CYS A 104 0.06 -8.96 -6.17
N PRO A 105 0.43 -9.70 -7.23
CA PRO A 105 1.69 -10.44 -7.30
C PRO A 105 2.94 -9.55 -7.47
N ALA A 106 2.75 -8.27 -7.82
CA ALA A 106 3.82 -7.30 -7.99
C ALA A 106 4.27 -6.65 -6.67
N VAL A 107 3.42 -6.66 -5.63
CA VAL A 107 3.81 -6.22 -4.28
C VAL A 107 4.15 -7.46 -3.47
N ARG A 108 5.42 -7.87 -3.47
CA ARG A 108 5.85 -9.16 -2.89
C ARG A 108 6.31 -9.09 -1.44
N GLU A 109 6.54 -7.89 -0.89
CA GLU A 109 7.19 -7.74 0.43
C GLU A 109 6.23 -7.79 1.63
N TYR A 110 4.92 -7.99 1.40
CA TYR A 110 3.95 -8.14 2.50
C TYR A 110 4.20 -9.41 3.33
N SER A 111 4.89 -10.41 2.78
CA SER A 111 5.22 -11.65 3.48
C SER A 111 6.30 -11.46 4.55
N PHE A 112 6.84 -10.26 4.74
CA PHE A 112 7.87 -9.98 5.76
C PHE A 112 7.45 -10.48 7.15
N LEU A 113 6.20 -10.22 7.56
CA LEU A 113 5.72 -10.63 8.89
C LEU A 113 5.44 -12.14 9.01
N GLU A 114 5.20 -12.79 7.89
CA GLU A 114 4.95 -14.24 7.81
C GLU A 114 6.23 -15.05 7.64
N ASN A 115 7.32 -14.38 7.20
CA ASN A 115 8.59 -15.03 6.94
C ASN A 115 9.17 -15.63 8.24
N PRO A 116 9.52 -16.93 8.27
CA PRO A 116 10.05 -17.58 9.47
C PRO A 116 11.36 -16.97 9.98
N ARG A 117 12.13 -16.28 9.12
CA ARG A 117 13.38 -15.59 9.49
C ARG A 117 13.14 -14.26 10.22
N THR A 118 11.97 -13.65 10.06
CA THR A 118 11.64 -12.40 10.74
C THR A 118 11.58 -12.59 12.25
N HIS A 119 12.35 -11.78 12.98
CA HIS A 119 12.43 -11.87 14.43
C HIS A 119 11.04 -11.75 15.07
N THR A 120 10.75 -12.59 16.06
CA THR A 120 9.43 -12.67 16.73
C THR A 120 8.99 -11.33 17.31
N ARG A 121 9.93 -10.52 17.81
CA ARG A 121 9.67 -9.14 18.29
C ARG A 121 8.91 -8.26 17.28
N TYR A 122 9.12 -8.46 15.98
CA TYR A 122 8.41 -7.71 14.93
C TYR A 122 7.06 -8.32 14.58
N LYS A 123 6.89 -9.62 14.80
CA LYS A 123 5.63 -10.34 14.59
C LYS A 123 4.64 -10.11 15.74
N ALA A 124 5.14 -9.91 16.95
CA ALA A 124 4.37 -9.56 18.13
C ALA A 124 3.49 -8.32 17.89
N ALA A 125 2.44 -8.15 18.70
CA ALA A 125 1.47 -7.05 18.56
C ALA A 125 2.19 -5.70 18.35
N PRO A 126 1.89 -4.97 17.27
CA PRO A 126 2.53 -3.69 16.99
C PRO A 126 2.06 -2.61 17.96
N PHE A 127 2.82 -1.52 18.04
CA PHE A 127 2.32 -0.30 18.66
C PHE A 127 1.43 0.44 17.66
N LEU A 128 0.14 0.60 18.01
CA LEU A 128 -0.88 1.14 17.13
C LEU A 128 -0.86 2.67 17.12
N ILE A 129 -1.06 3.24 15.94
CA ILE A 129 -1.15 4.68 15.75
C ILE A 129 -2.38 4.97 14.88
N SER A 130 -3.20 5.92 15.32
CA SER A 130 -4.34 6.37 14.54
C SER A 130 -4.66 7.84 14.78
N ALA A 131 -5.43 8.42 13.86
CA ALA A 131 -6.04 9.72 14.10
C ALA A 131 -7.05 9.62 15.27
N LYS A 132 -7.09 10.63 16.13
CA LYS A 132 -7.95 10.70 17.33
C LYS A 132 -9.43 10.71 16.98
N GLU A 133 -9.77 11.27 15.83
CA GLU A 133 -11.11 11.55 15.36
C GLU A 133 -11.78 10.31 14.74
N LEU A 134 -11.02 9.23 14.49
CA LEU A 134 -11.53 8.00 13.87
C LEU A 134 -12.05 6.97 14.88
N GLN A 135 -12.43 7.43 16.09
CA GLN A 135 -13.06 6.68 17.20
C GLN A 135 -12.94 5.15 17.09
N PHE A 136 -11.89 4.58 17.67
CA PHE A 136 -11.80 3.14 17.83
C PHE A 136 -12.53 2.75 19.12
N PRO A 137 -13.45 1.77 19.09
CA PRO A 137 -14.36 1.49 20.20
C PRO A 137 -13.69 0.93 21.47
N GLU A 138 -12.39 0.64 21.45
CA GLU A 138 -11.66 0.12 22.61
C GLU A 138 -10.31 0.80 22.79
N HIS A 139 -10.05 1.26 24.02
CA HIS A 139 -8.74 1.77 24.40
C HIS A 139 -7.76 0.61 24.53
N LYS A 140 -6.89 0.43 23.53
CA LYS A 140 -5.84 -0.59 23.54
C LYS A 140 -4.60 -0.04 24.24
N PRO A 141 -3.97 -0.78 25.17
CA PRO A 141 -2.83 -0.27 25.96
C PRO A 141 -1.59 0.09 25.14
N ARG A 142 -1.49 -0.41 23.89
CA ARG A 142 -0.40 -0.08 22.94
C ARG A 142 -0.95 0.72 21.77
N HIS A 143 -1.61 1.83 22.05
CA HIS A 143 -2.24 2.68 21.04
C HIS A 143 -2.04 4.15 21.38
N HIS A 144 -1.46 4.89 20.45
CA HIS A 144 -1.33 6.33 20.52
C HIS A 144 -2.24 7.02 19.49
N TYR A 145 -3.00 7.99 19.98
CA TYR A 145 -3.93 8.78 19.18
C TYR A 145 -3.30 10.12 18.86
N LEU A 146 -3.14 10.39 17.57
CA LEU A 146 -2.57 11.63 17.06
C LEU A 146 -3.68 12.51 16.46
N PRO A 147 -3.60 13.84 16.57
CA PRO A 147 -4.37 14.76 15.73
C PRO A 147 -4.29 14.45 14.23
N LEU A 148 -5.26 14.96 13.47
CA LEU A 148 -5.27 14.89 12.01
C LEU A 148 -4.18 15.77 11.37
N LYS A 149 -3.73 15.35 10.19
CA LYS A 149 -3.06 16.21 9.19
C LYS A 149 -1.76 16.89 9.66
N TYR A 150 -0.91 16.17 10.38
CA TYR A 150 0.44 16.63 10.68
C TYR A 150 1.28 16.88 9.44
N LYS A 151 2.13 17.90 9.50
CA LYS A 151 3.26 18.02 8.57
C LYS A 151 4.36 17.04 8.93
N ASP A 152 5.24 16.75 7.98
CA ASP A 152 6.40 15.86 8.14
C ASP A 152 7.21 16.06 9.43
N LEU A 153 7.64 17.30 9.75
CA LEU A 153 8.51 17.59 10.89
C LEU A 153 7.80 17.41 12.23
N GLU A 154 6.56 17.88 12.31
CA GLU A 154 5.73 17.75 13.51
C GLU A 154 5.40 16.27 13.77
N LEU A 155 5.06 15.53 12.71
CA LEU A 155 4.80 14.11 12.80
C LEU A 155 6.04 13.34 13.23
N ASN A 156 7.20 13.66 12.65
CA ASN A 156 8.45 13.01 13.03
C ASN A 156 8.75 13.23 14.52
N ALA A 157 8.55 14.45 15.04
CA ALA A 157 8.76 14.74 16.46
C ALA A 157 7.86 13.90 17.38
N GLU A 158 6.60 13.66 16.98
CA GLU A 158 5.69 12.77 17.71
C GLU A 158 6.12 11.30 17.62
N LEU A 159 6.47 10.83 16.43
CA LEU A 159 6.85 9.42 16.19
C LEU A 159 8.22 9.06 16.79
N GLU A 160 9.12 10.02 16.95
CA GLU A 160 10.44 9.80 17.58
C GLU A 160 10.32 9.52 19.08
N ARG A 161 9.24 9.97 19.74
CA ARG A 161 8.94 9.56 21.12
C ARG A 161 8.69 8.05 21.23
N LEU A 162 8.37 7.40 20.11
CA LEU A 162 8.16 5.96 19.99
C LEU A 162 9.37 5.25 19.34
N HIS A 163 10.57 5.86 19.33
CA HIS A 163 11.76 5.29 18.68
C HIS A 163 12.12 3.88 19.19
N ALA A 164 11.83 3.59 20.46
CA ALA A 164 12.08 2.29 21.09
C ALA A 164 11.16 1.18 20.57
N GLU A 165 10.01 1.54 20.00
CA GLU A 165 9.07 0.56 19.47
C GLU A 165 9.61 -0.07 18.17
N PRO A 166 9.76 -1.40 18.12
CA PRO A 166 10.37 -2.08 16.99
C PRO A 166 9.50 -2.00 15.73
N ARG A 167 8.17 -1.93 15.91
CA ARG A 167 7.19 -1.81 14.83
C ARG A 167 6.04 -0.91 15.23
N LEU A 168 5.82 0.13 14.42
CA LEU A 168 4.62 0.95 14.46
C LEU A 168 3.61 0.43 13.42
N HIS A 169 2.33 0.46 13.75
CA HIS A 169 1.25 0.12 12.83
C HIS A 169 0.24 1.26 12.74
N VAL A 170 0.16 1.90 11.57
CA VAL A 170 -0.69 3.06 11.33
C VAL A 170 -1.99 2.63 10.67
N LEU A 171 -3.12 2.89 11.32
CA LEU A 171 -4.43 2.41 10.85
C LEU A 171 -5.02 3.24 9.69
N ASN A 172 -4.64 4.52 9.59
CA ASN A 172 -5.20 5.46 8.60
C ASN A 172 -4.11 6.44 8.15
N PRO A 173 -3.20 6.02 7.26
CA PRO A 173 -2.01 6.81 6.94
C PRO A 173 -2.35 8.18 6.32
N LYS A 174 -3.37 8.22 5.48
CA LYS A 174 -3.89 9.45 4.84
C LYS A 174 -4.46 10.47 5.84
N ALA A 175 -4.98 10.01 6.97
CA ALA A 175 -5.56 10.90 7.98
C ALA A 175 -4.48 11.61 8.81
N LEU A 176 -3.31 10.97 8.97
CA LEU A 176 -2.23 11.47 9.83
C LEU A 176 -1.30 12.45 9.10
N PHE A 177 -0.95 12.18 7.84
CA PHE A 177 0.00 12.99 7.10
C PHE A 177 -0.71 13.95 6.14
N SER A 178 -0.38 15.24 6.21
CA SER A 178 -0.87 16.25 5.27
C SER A 178 0.12 16.51 4.14
N ASN A 179 1.24 17.17 4.44
CA ASN A 179 2.26 17.55 3.48
C ASN A 179 3.65 17.67 4.12
N PHE A 180 4.67 17.83 3.27
CA PHE A 180 6.00 18.21 3.73
C PHE A 180 6.04 19.70 4.09
N SER A 181 6.77 20.04 5.16
CA SER A 181 6.92 21.42 5.64
C SER A 181 7.60 22.32 4.62
N PHE A 182 8.50 21.74 3.80
CA PHE A 182 9.19 22.44 2.73
C PHE A 182 8.73 21.94 1.34
N PRO A 183 8.24 22.83 0.46
CA PRO A 183 7.76 22.46 -0.88
C PRO A 183 8.80 21.73 -1.74
N HIS A 184 10.09 22.00 -1.54
CA HIS A 184 11.15 21.30 -2.26
C HIS A 184 11.14 19.79 -1.99
N TYR A 185 11.00 19.36 -0.73
CA TYR A 185 10.94 17.94 -0.38
C TYR A 185 9.67 17.28 -0.91
N GLN A 186 8.53 17.97 -0.87
CA GLN A 186 7.28 17.51 -1.48
C GLN A 186 7.50 17.19 -2.98
N ASN A 187 8.17 18.08 -3.71
CA ASN A 187 8.43 17.91 -5.13
C ASN A 187 9.39 16.76 -5.43
N VAL A 188 10.46 16.61 -4.65
CA VAL A 188 11.41 15.50 -4.78
C VAL A 188 10.72 14.17 -4.48
N PHE A 189 9.95 14.11 -3.40
CA PHE A 189 9.19 12.92 -3.01
C PHE A 189 8.17 12.54 -4.09
N ASN A 190 7.41 13.50 -4.61
CA ASN A 190 6.47 13.26 -5.70
C ASN A 190 7.16 12.71 -6.95
N LYS A 191 8.30 13.29 -7.35
CA LYS A 191 9.07 12.78 -8.51
C LYS A 191 9.53 11.34 -8.29
N LEU A 192 10.03 11.02 -7.09
CA LEU A 192 10.43 9.66 -6.74
C LEU A 192 9.23 8.71 -6.82
N MET A 193 8.11 9.06 -6.20
CA MET A 193 6.91 8.24 -6.19
C MET A 193 6.34 8.02 -7.60
N SER A 194 6.34 9.04 -8.44
CA SER A 194 5.96 8.92 -9.85
C SER A 194 6.93 8.04 -10.64
N SER A 195 8.23 8.02 -10.31
CA SER A 195 9.21 7.14 -10.96
C SER A 195 9.09 5.67 -10.55
N LEU A 196 8.58 5.42 -9.33
CA LEU A 196 8.30 4.09 -8.80
C LEU A 196 6.93 3.56 -9.24
N ALA A 197 6.11 4.41 -9.87
CA ALA A 197 4.81 4.03 -10.40
C ALA A 197 4.99 3.03 -11.55
N ILE A 198 4.89 1.74 -11.22
CA ILE A 198 4.74 0.69 -12.22
C ILE A 198 3.38 0.89 -12.90
N ARG A 199 3.27 0.50 -14.16
CA ARG A 199 1.99 0.47 -14.86
C ARG A 199 1.11 -0.64 -14.27
N TRP A 200 0.13 -0.25 -13.46
CA TRP A 200 -0.78 -1.20 -12.79
C TRP A 200 -2.01 -1.59 -13.63
N CYS A 201 -2.17 -1.02 -14.82
CA CYS A 201 -3.28 -1.39 -15.70
C CYS A 201 -3.02 -2.76 -16.36
N CYS A 202 -4.05 -3.61 -16.41
CA CYS A 202 -4.04 -4.90 -17.11
C CYS A 202 -4.35 -4.79 -18.61
N LEU A 203 -4.69 -3.59 -19.10
CA LEU A 203 -5.00 -3.34 -20.51
C LEU A 203 -3.78 -2.75 -21.25
N PRO A 204 -3.60 -3.08 -22.55
CA PRO A 204 -2.68 -2.37 -23.42
C PRO A 204 -3.02 -0.87 -23.50
N ARG A 205 -2.02 -0.01 -23.76
CA ARG A 205 -2.21 1.46 -23.78
C ARG A 205 -3.33 1.90 -24.73
N LYS A 206 -3.35 1.33 -25.93
CA LYS A 206 -4.36 1.61 -26.96
C LYS A 206 -5.80 1.31 -26.51
N ASP A 207 -5.96 0.37 -25.57
CA ASP A 207 -7.26 -0.07 -25.09
C ASP A 207 -7.69 0.70 -23.84
N MET A 208 -6.74 1.21 -23.05
CA MET A 208 -7.01 2.09 -21.90
C MET A 208 -7.80 3.35 -22.31
N ASP A 209 -7.37 4.02 -23.39
CA ASP A 209 -8.03 5.23 -23.87
C ASP A 209 -9.48 4.96 -24.30
N ARG A 210 -9.75 3.78 -24.87
CA ARG A 210 -11.08 3.36 -25.31
C ARG A 210 -12.04 3.14 -24.14
N VAL A 211 -11.52 2.77 -22.98
CA VAL A 211 -12.31 2.49 -21.78
C VAL A 211 -12.30 3.63 -20.78
N GLY A 212 -11.79 4.80 -21.18
CA GLY A 212 -11.72 5.99 -20.33
C GLY A 212 -10.72 5.87 -19.18
N ILE A 213 -9.79 4.91 -19.24
CA ILE A 213 -8.70 4.80 -18.28
C ILE A 213 -7.53 5.61 -18.83
N ARG A 214 -7.12 6.66 -18.13
CA ARG A 214 -5.93 7.43 -18.49
C ARG A 214 -4.75 6.93 -17.69
N ASP A 215 -3.66 6.60 -18.37
CA ASP A 215 -2.39 6.22 -17.76
C ASP A 215 -1.64 7.47 -17.26
N GLU A 216 -2.25 8.18 -16.32
CA GLU A 216 -1.65 9.38 -15.72
C GLU A 216 -0.67 9.03 -14.57
N GLY A 217 -0.26 7.76 -14.49
CA GLY A 217 0.62 7.24 -13.45
C GLY A 217 -0.06 7.21 -12.08
N PHE A 218 0.74 7.33 -11.03
CA PHE A 218 0.25 7.67 -9.70
C PHE A 218 -0.41 9.05 -9.80
N GLN A 219 -1.73 9.11 -10.02
CA GLN A 219 -2.49 10.33 -9.75
C GLN A 219 -2.49 10.49 -8.23
N LEU A 220 -1.39 11.08 -7.75
CA LEU A 220 -1.33 11.66 -6.44
C LEU A 220 -2.39 12.76 -6.46
N ALA A 221 -3.58 12.41 -5.95
CA ALA A 221 -4.55 13.37 -5.47
C ALA A 221 -3.98 14.09 -4.22
N VAL A 222 -2.74 14.57 -4.32
CA VAL A 222 -2.22 15.64 -3.50
C VAL A 222 -2.83 16.89 -4.12
N ALA A 223 -4.10 17.11 -3.79
CA ALA A 223 -4.70 18.42 -4.00
C ALA A 223 -3.77 19.47 -3.36
N PRO A 224 -3.51 20.60 -4.04
CA PRO A 224 -2.71 21.68 -3.48
C PRO A 224 -3.27 22.19 -2.14
#